data_AF-A0A6I9YRW3-F1
#
_entry.id   AF-A0A6I9YRW3-F1
#
_cell.length_a   1.000
_cell.length_b   1.000
_cell.length_c   1.000
_cell.angle_alpha   90.00
_cell.angle_beta   90.00
_cell.angle_gamma   90.00
#
_symmetry.space_group_name_H-M   'P 1'
#
loop_
_entity.id
_entity.type
_entity.pdbx_description
1 polymer ?
#
loop_
_entity_poly.entity_id
_entity_poly.type
_entity_poly.pdbx_seq_one_letter_code
_entity_poly.pdbx_strand_id
1 'polypeptide(L)'
;MAEVALIERLEKAVIKLESLLSESHRTSGAINGVNGELAPYVEAFDRLMNESVAEFIKNSRILDGDIKTHAEMVHAAFQAQRAFLWLTSRYQEPQQNEVAVLLKPISEKIQQIQTFRERNRGSNMFNHLSAVSESIPALGWITISAKPGPYVKEMNDAATFYTNRVLKDYKHSDLRHIDWVKSFLNIWTELQAYIKEYHTTGLIWSKTGPVASAASSFPAVGNKQGLPPPPPPLPPPPPPPGPPPAIDTENTKD
;
A
#
# COMPACT_ATOMS: atom_id res chain seq x y z
N MET A 1 -66.12 -0.56 -0.69
CA MET A 1 -65.36 0.67 -0.36
C MET A 1 -64.08 0.39 0.42
N ALA A 2 -64.08 -0.49 1.45
CA ALA A 2 -62.85 -0.81 2.20
C ALA A 2 -61.76 -1.53 1.37
N GLU A 3 -62.16 -2.36 0.40
CA GLU A 3 -61.25 -3.15 -0.44
C GLU A 3 -60.44 -2.28 -1.41
N VAL A 4 -61.06 -1.26 -2.01
CA VAL A 4 -60.40 -0.29 -2.91
C VAL A 4 -59.36 0.55 -2.16
N ALA A 5 -59.68 0.97 -0.93
CA ALA A 5 -58.74 1.71 -0.09
C ALA A 5 -57.52 0.87 0.35
N LEU A 6 -57.67 -0.45 0.41
CA LEU A 6 -56.58 -1.38 0.73
C LEU A 6 -55.64 -1.54 -0.47
N ILE A 7 -56.19 -1.63 -1.67
CA ILE A 7 -55.43 -1.73 -2.92
C ILE A 7 -54.59 -0.47 -3.14
N GLU A 8 -55.16 0.72 -2.96
CA GLU A 8 -54.41 1.98 -3.09
C GLU A 8 -53.25 2.10 -2.08
N ARG A 9 -53.43 1.59 -0.86
CA ARG A 9 -52.37 1.57 0.15
C ARG A 9 -51.26 0.60 -0.23
N LEU A 10 -51.61 -0.54 -0.83
CA LEU A 10 -50.65 -1.53 -1.29
C LEU A 10 -49.83 -1.01 -2.47
N GLU A 11 -50.48 -0.37 -3.44
CA GLU A 11 -49.80 0.26 -4.59
C GLU A 11 -48.82 1.34 -4.13
N LYS A 12 -49.23 2.20 -3.18
CA LYS A 12 -48.32 3.22 -2.60
C LYS A 12 -47.13 2.60 -1.86
N ALA A 13 -47.32 1.47 -1.19
CA ALA A 13 -46.24 0.77 -0.51
C ALA A 13 -45.26 0.15 -1.51
N VAL A 14 -45.75 -0.43 -2.61
CA VAL A 14 -44.93 -1.00 -3.69
C VAL A 14 -44.11 0.08 -4.38
N ILE A 15 -44.71 1.21 -4.75
CA ILE A 15 -43.99 2.34 -5.37
C ILE A 15 -42.88 2.87 -4.44
N LYS A 16 -43.16 2.97 -3.13
CA LYS A 16 -42.14 3.38 -2.16
C LYS A 16 -41.01 2.37 -2.04
N LEU A 17 -41.33 1.07 -2.11
CA LEU A 17 -40.32 0.01 -2.06
C LEU A 17 -39.46 0.00 -3.34
N GLU A 18 -40.06 0.17 -4.51
CA GLU A 18 -39.36 0.30 -5.79
C GLU A 18 -38.47 1.55 -5.85
N SER A 19 -38.91 2.67 -5.25
CA SER A 19 -38.11 3.88 -5.10
C SER A 19 -36.88 3.64 -4.20
N LEU A 20 -37.07 2.97 -3.05
CA LEU A 20 -35.97 2.64 -2.13
C LEU A 20 -35.00 1.62 -2.73
N LEU A 21 -35.51 0.65 -3.50
CA LEU A 21 -34.69 -0.30 -4.24
C LEU A 21 -33.92 0.39 -5.38
N SER A 22 -34.51 1.38 -6.05
CA SER A 22 -33.83 2.20 -7.06
C SER A 22 -32.76 3.11 -6.46
N GLU A 23 -32.98 3.65 -5.26
CA GLU A 23 -31.95 4.38 -4.50
C GLU A 23 -30.84 3.43 -4.02
N SER A 24 -31.19 2.22 -3.59
CA SER A 24 -30.23 1.16 -3.26
C SER A 24 -29.45 0.65 -4.48
N HIS A 25 -30.02 0.71 -5.68
CA HIS A 25 -29.33 0.37 -6.94
C HIS A 25 -28.41 1.51 -7.41
N ARG A 26 -28.70 2.77 -7.05
CA ARG A 26 -27.77 3.89 -7.27
C ARG A 26 -26.57 3.83 -6.31
N THR A 27 -26.72 3.26 -5.13
CA THR A 27 -25.61 3.04 -4.18
C THR A 27 -24.86 1.72 -4.39
N SER A 28 -25.39 0.79 -5.19
CA SER A 28 -24.76 -0.51 -5.50
C SER A 28 -24.32 -0.68 -6.96
N GLY A 29 -24.54 0.33 -7.81
CA GLY A 29 -24.33 0.26 -9.27
C GLY A 29 -23.43 1.34 -9.87
N ALA A 30 -22.65 2.07 -9.08
CA ALA A 30 -21.76 3.11 -9.56
C ALA A 30 -20.41 3.06 -8.87
N ILE A 31 -19.55 2.12 -9.27
CA ILE A 31 -18.09 2.34 -9.21
C ILE A 31 -17.73 3.38 -10.27
N ASN A 32 -18.22 4.62 -10.08
CA ASN A 32 -17.95 5.75 -10.96
C ASN A 32 -16.53 6.25 -10.72
N GLY A 33 -15.58 5.60 -11.38
CA GLY A 33 -14.30 6.20 -11.70
C GLY A 33 -14.49 7.35 -12.68
N VAL A 34 -14.84 8.54 -12.18
CA VAL A 34 -14.61 9.85 -12.86
C VAL A 34 -14.33 10.97 -11.85
N ASN A 35 -14.68 10.85 -10.57
CA ASN A 35 -14.18 11.76 -9.54
C ASN A 35 -12.91 11.17 -8.91
N GLY A 36 -11.91 12.00 -8.63
CA GLY A 36 -10.61 11.58 -8.06
C GLY A 36 -10.65 10.96 -6.66
N GLU A 37 -11.78 10.41 -6.26
CA GLU A 37 -12.02 9.70 -5.01
C GLU A 37 -11.43 8.27 -5.09
N LEU A 38 -10.84 7.80 -3.98
CA LEU A 38 -10.25 6.47 -3.94
C LEU A 38 -11.35 5.41 -3.97
N ALA A 39 -11.08 4.24 -4.56
CA ALA A 39 -12.02 3.13 -4.46
C ALA A 39 -12.18 2.69 -2.99
N PRO A 40 -13.39 2.30 -2.53
CA PRO A 40 -13.66 2.02 -1.12
C PRO A 40 -12.72 0.99 -0.49
N TYR A 41 -12.32 -0.03 -1.25
CA TYR A 41 -11.37 -1.04 -0.79
C TYR A 41 -9.95 -0.50 -0.66
N VAL A 42 -9.54 0.49 -1.46
CA VAL A 42 -8.23 1.14 -1.28
C VAL A 42 -8.26 2.00 -0.01
N GLU A 43 -9.36 2.68 0.29
CA GLU A 43 -9.51 3.43 1.55
C GLU A 43 -9.57 2.53 2.78
N ALA A 44 -10.25 1.38 2.67
CA ALA A 44 -10.27 0.37 3.72
C ALA A 44 -8.87 -0.20 3.99
N PHE A 45 -8.08 -0.41 2.94
CA PHE A 45 -6.68 -0.81 3.09
C PHE A 45 -5.82 0.31 3.72
N ASP A 46 -6.09 1.58 3.39
CA ASP A 46 -5.44 2.73 4.03
C ASP A 46 -5.73 2.78 5.53
N ARG A 47 -6.95 2.45 5.97
CA ARG A 47 -7.28 2.30 7.40
C ARG A 47 -6.50 1.16 8.05
N LEU A 48 -6.45 -0.01 7.43
CA LEU A 48 -5.66 -1.15 7.91
C LEU A 48 -4.18 -0.77 8.10
N MET A 49 -3.61 0.00 7.16
CA MET A 49 -2.24 0.49 7.24
C MET A 49 -2.04 1.52 8.37
N ASN A 50 -2.96 2.48 8.49
CA ASN A 50 -2.87 3.57 9.47
C ASN A 50 -3.20 3.15 10.92
N GLU A 51 -3.87 2.01 11.08
CA GLU A 51 -4.26 1.47 12.39
C GLU A 51 -3.38 0.26 12.74
N SER A 52 -3.70 -0.93 12.22
CA SER A 52 -3.06 -2.18 12.62
C SER A 52 -1.58 -2.26 12.26
N VAL A 53 -1.21 -1.87 11.03
CA VAL A 53 0.21 -1.88 10.64
C VAL A 53 0.96 -0.81 11.41
N ALA A 54 0.40 0.39 11.57
CA ALA A 54 1.02 1.48 12.32
C ALA A 54 1.31 1.10 13.79
N GLU A 55 0.37 0.43 14.47
CA GLU A 55 0.58 -0.04 15.85
C GLU A 55 1.68 -1.11 15.93
N PHE A 56 1.73 -2.04 14.96
CA PHE A 56 2.83 -3.01 14.85
C PHE A 56 4.19 -2.33 14.63
N ILE A 57 4.26 -1.32 13.76
CA ILE A 57 5.51 -0.55 13.52
C ILE A 57 5.94 0.18 14.79
N LYS A 58 5.00 0.81 15.50
CA LYS A 58 5.26 1.49 16.77
C LYS A 58 5.83 0.51 17.81
N ASN A 59 5.22 -0.65 18.00
CA ASN A 59 5.71 -1.66 18.95
C ASN A 59 7.06 -2.25 18.52
N SER A 60 7.28 -2.41 17.22
CA SER A 60 8.57 -2.86 16.68
C SER A 60 9.70 -1.84 16.92
N ARG A 61 9.40 -0.54 16.81
CA ARG A 61 10.36 0.54 17.11
C ARG A 61 10.75 0.59 18.58
N ILE A 62 9.82 0.23 19.48
CA ILE A 62 10.10 0.17 20.93
C ILE A 62 11.10 -0.97 21.25
N LEU A 63 11.01 -2.10 20.54
CA LEU A 63 11.93 -3.23 20.71
C LEU A 63 13.28 -3.03 19.99
N ASP A 64 13.31 -2.12 19.01
CA ASP A 64 14.49 -1.69 18.26
C ASP A 64 15.23 -2.83 17.51
N GLY A 65 16.44 -2.56 17.01
CA GLY A 65 17.34 -3.55 16.42
C GLY A 65 16.78 -4.25 15.18
N ASP A 66 16.96 -5.57 15.12
CA ASP A 66 16.50 -6.39 14.00
C ASP A 66 14.97 -6.35 13.85
N ILE A 67 14.22 -6.24 14.97
CA ILE A 67 12.76 -6.21 14.96
C ILE A 67 12.26 -4.96 14.26
N LYS A 68 12.79 -3.78 14.65
CA LYS A 68 12.48 -2.51 13.99
C LYS A 68 12.80 -2.57 12.50
N THR A 69 14.00 -3.04 12.15
CA THR A 69 14.46 -3.13 10.76
C THR A 69 13.53 -4.02 9.94
N HIS A 70 13.15 -5.18 10.48
CA HIS A 70 12.26 -6.11 9.79
C HIS A 70 10.85 -5.54 9.62
N ALA A 71 10.35 -4.80 10.61
CA ALA A 71 9.07 -4.13 10.56
C ALA A 71 9.01 -3.03 9.49
N GLU A 72 10.09 -2.25 9.31
CA GLU A 72 10.18 -1.26 8.22
C GLU A 72 10.10 -1.91 6.84
N MET A 73 10.68 -3.10 6.67
CA MET A 73 10.52 -3.89 5.44
C MET A 73 9.07 -4.34 5.23
N VAL A 74 8.38 -4.80 6.28
CA VAL A 74 6.96 -5.16 6.24
C VAL A 74 6.12 -3.95 5.82
N HIS A 75 6.35 -2.77 6.40
CA HIS A 75 5.65 -1.55 6.02
C HIS A 75 5.84 -1.23 4.52
N ALA A 76 7.06 -1.35 4.00
CA ALA A 76 7.32 -1.15 2.58
C ALA A 76 6.60 -2.19 1.68
N ALA A 77 6.42 -3.42 2.15
CA ALA A 77 5.65 -4.44 1.45
C ALA A 77 4.15 -4.09 1.40
N PHE A 78 3.57 -3.62 2.52
CA PHE A 78 2.19 -3.13 2.56
C PHE A 78 1.99 -1.89 1.66
N GLN A 79 2.96 -0.98 1.61
CA GLN A 79 2.93 0.16 0.68
C GLN A 79 2.91 -0.28 -0.79
N ALA A 80 3.70 -1.30 -1.15
CA ALA A 80 3.68 -1.86 -2.49
C ALA A 80 2.33 -2.52 -2.81
N GLN A 81 1.75 -3.24 -1.85
CA GLN A 81 0.41 -3.84 -2.00
C GLN A 81 -0.69 -2.79 -2.15
N ARG A 82 -0.65 -1.72 -1.37
CA ARG A 82 -1.57 -0.57 -1.51
C ARG A 82 -1.48 0.03 -2.92
N ALA A 83 -0.27 0.25 -3.43
CA ALA A 83 -0.06 0.80 -4.76
C ALA A 83 -0.65 -0.12 -5.85
N PHE A 84 -0.55 -1.43 -5.66
CA PHE A 84 -1.15 -2.43 -6.54
C PHE A 84 -2.68 -2.46 -6.45
N LEU A 85 -3.27 -2.38 -5.25
CA LEU A 85 -4.72 -2.26 -5.08
C LEU A 85 -5.28 -0.97 -5.70
N TRP A 86 -4.54 0.13 -5.60
CA TRP A 86 -4.90 1.35 -6.31
C TRP A 86 -4.88 1.14 -7.83
N LEU A 87 -3.89 0.42 -8.36
CA LEU A 87 -3.81 0.10 -9.78
C LEU A 87 -5.03 -0.72 -10.21
N THR A 88 -5.37 -1.78 -9.47
CA THR A 88 -6.49 -2.66 -9.81
C THR A 88 -7.83 -1.91 -9.77
N SER A 89 -7.92 -0.79 -9.03
CA SER A 89 -9.12 0.05 -8.99
C SER A 89 -9.37 0.89 -10.23
N ARG A 90 -8.36 1.06 -11.09
CA ARG A 90 -8.43 1.95 -12.26
C ARG A 90 -8.22 1.24 -13.59
N TYR A 91 -7.57 0.08 -13.55
CA TYR A 91 -7.19 -0.66 -14.73
C TYR A 91 -7.92 -1.99 -14.79
N GLN A 92 -8.21 -2.43 -16.02
CA GLN A 92 -8.69 -3.77 -16.30
C GLN A 92 -7.55 -4.78 -16.17
N GLU A 93 -7.91 -6.02 -15.86
CA GLU A 93 -6.97 -7.14 -15.73
C GLU A 93 -6.17 -7.34 -17.03
N PRO A 94 -4.84 -7.41 -16.95
CA PRO A 94 -4.01 -7.61 -18.14
C PRO A 94 -3.77 -9.08 -18.43
N GLN A 95 -3.02 -9.37 -19.50
CA GLN A 95 -2.59 -10.74 -19.79
C GLN A 95 -1.66 -11.27 -18.68
N GLN A 96 -1.64 -12.59 -18.49
CA GLN A 96 -0.95 -13.25 -17.38
C GLN A 96 0.55 -12.86 -17.25
N ASN A 97 1.24 -12.65 -18.37
CA ASN A 97 2.64 -12.22 -18.39
C ASN A 97 2.83 -10.81 -17.80
N GLU A 98 1.91 -9.89 -18.07
CA GLU A 98 1.93 -8.52 -17.52
C GLU A 98 1.59 -8.54 -16.03
N VAL A 99 0.67 -9.39 -15.59
CA VAL A 99 0.34 -9.56 -14.16
C VAL A 99 1.60 -9.92 -13.36
N ALA A 100 2.41 -10.86 -13.86
CA ALA A 100 3.65 -11.26 -13.19
C ALA A 100 4.64 -10.09 -13.04
N VAL A 101 4.73 -9.21 -14.04
CA VAL A 101 5.58 -8.02 -13.98
C VAL A 101 5.06 -7.01 -12.97
N LEU A 102 3.74 -6.78 -12.93
CA LEU A 102 3.10 -5.85 -12.00
C LEU A 102 3.19 -6.30 -10.54
N LEU A 103 3.26 -7.61 -10.29
CA LEU A 103 3.41 -8.19 -8.96
C LEU A 103 4.86 -8.19 -8.44
N LYS A 104 5.85 -7.96 -9.32
CA LYS A 104 7.28 -8.02 -8.98
C LYS A 104 7.67 -7.15 -7.78
N PRO A 105 7.19 -5.90 -7.63
CA PRO A 105 7.53 -5.09 -6.46
C PRO A 105 7.11 -5.73 -5.13
N ILE A 106 5.98 -6.45 -5.11
CA ILE A 106 5.48 -7.12 -3.90
C ILE A 106 6.30 -8.39 -3.64
N SER A 107 6.54 -9.21 -4.67
CA SER A 107 7.30 -10.46 -4.53
C SER A 107 8.74 -10.20 -4.09
N GLU A 108 9.39 -9.16 -4.61
CA GLU A 108 10.73 -8.76 -4.17
C GLU A 108 10.76 -8.31 -2.71
N LYS A 109 9.72 -7.63 -2.22
CA LYS A 109 9.62 -7.23 -0.82
C LYS A 109 9.40 -8.43 0.10
N ILE A 110 8.54 -9.36 -0.28
CA ILE A 110 8.36 -10.65 0.42
C ILE A 110 9.71 -11.37 0.52
N GLN A 111 10.43 -11.51 -0.60
CA GLN A 111 11.74 -12.17 -0.62
C GLN A 111 12.77 -11.45 0.26
N GLN A 112 12.84 -10.10 0.20
CA GLN A 112 13.74 -9.31 1.05
C GLN A 112 13.49 -9.60 2.54
N ILE A 113 12.24 -9.67 2.96
CA ILE A 113 11.83 -9.95 4.35
C ILE A 113 12.25 -11.37 4.75
N GLN A 114 12.06 -12.36 3.88
CA GLN A 114 12.48 -13.74 4.16
C GLN A 114 14.01 -13.87 4.25
N THR A 115 14.72 -13.31 3.27
CA THR A 115 16.19 -13.30 3.25
C THR A 115 16.78 -12.54 4.43
N PHE A 116 16.14 -11.49 4.93
CA PHE A 116 16.60 -10.78 6.13
C PHE A 116 16.69 -11.72 7.33
N ARG A 117 15.65 -12.54 7.56
CA ARG A 117 15.66 -13.54 8.64
C ARG A 117 16.72 -14.60 8.40
N GLU A 118 16.90 -15.06 7.17
CA GLU A 118 17.92 -16.07 6.82
C GLU A 118 19.35 -15.59 7.05
N ARG A 119 19.63 -14.31 6.84
CA ARG A 119 20.94 -13.69 7.08
C ARG A 119 21.21 -13.43 8.57
N ASN A 120 20.16 -13.34 9.38
CA ASN A 120 20.23 -13.03 10.81
C ASN A 120 19.89 -14.25 11.69
N ARG A 121 20.35 -15.45 11.32
CA ARG A 121 20.12 -16.70 12.07
C ARG A 121 20.66 -16.69 13.50
N GLY A 122 21.67 -15.88 13.77
CA GLY A 122 22.25 -15.70 15.11
C GLY A 122 21.54 -14.64 15.96
N SER A 123 20.46 -14.02 15.48
CA SER A 123 19.76 -12.97 16.23
C SER A 123 19.14 -13.51 17.51
N ASN A 124 19.27 -12.77 18.61
CA ASN A 124 18.53 -13.05 19.85
C ASN A 124 17.00 -12.90 19.67
N MET A 125 16.58 -12.23 18.59
CA MET A 125 15.18 -12.01 18.24
C MET A 125 14.68 -12.96 17.15
N PHE A 126 15.37 -14.09 16.92
CA PHE A 126 15.08 -14.98 15.80
C PHE A 126 13.64 -15.52 15.74
N ASN A 127 12.97 -15.73 16.88
CA ASN A 127 11.55 -16.12 16.89
C ASN A 127 10.64 -14.99 16.35
N HIS A 128 10.96 -13.72 16.61
CA HIS A 128 10.25 -12.58 16.03
C HIS A 128 10.45 -12.53 14.52
N LEU A 129 11.71 -12.63 14.09
CA LEU A 129 12.04 -12.63 12.65
C LEU A 129 11.38 -13.80 11.93
N SER A 130 11.32 -14.98 12.56
CA SER A 130 10.66 -16.17 11.99
C SER A 130 9.14 -15.99 11.91
N ALA A 131 8.50 -15.39 12.93
CA ALA A 131 7.08 -15.09 12.85
C ALA A 131 6.76 -14.21 11.63
N VAL A 132 7.61 -13.21 11.35
CA VAL A 132 7.46 -12.33 10.18
C VAL A 132 7.77 -13.07 8.87
N SER A 133 8.91 -13.75 8.75
CA SER A 133 9.34 -14.37 7.49
C SER A 133 8.43 -15.50 7.03
N GLU A 134 7.88 -16.29 7.95
CA GLU A 134 7.05 -17.44 7.62
C GLU A 134 5.60 -17.05 7.30
N SER A 135 5.17 -15.83 7.68
CA SER A 135 3.78 -15.36 7.45
C SER A 135 3.67 -14.25 6.40
N ILE A 136 4.75 -13.52 6.09
CA ILE A 136 4.72 -12.48 5.06
C ILE A 136 4.23 -12.94 3.67
N PRO A 137 4.35 -14.22 3.24
CA PRO A 137 3.71 -14.68 2.01
C PRO A 137 2.20 -14.44 1.96
N ALA A 138 1.54 -14.17 3.11
CA ALA A 138 0.15 -13.71 3.17
C ALA A 138 -0.17 -12.58 2.20
N LEU A 139 0.77 -11.65 1.94
CA LEU A 139 0.56 -10.55 0.98
C LEU A 139 0.37 -11.05 -0.47
N GLY A 140 0.75 -12.30 -0.76
CA GLY A 140 0.46 -13.01 -2.01
C GLY A 140 -1.00 -13.41 -2.20
N TRP A 141 -1.90 -13.13 -1.24
CA TRP A 141 -3.34 -13.43 -1.38
C TRP A 141 -3.96 -12.86 -2.66
N ILE A 142 -3.40 -11.76 -3.19
CA ILE A 142 -3.80 -11.10 -4.44
C ILE A 142 -3.69 -12.01 -5.67
N THR A 143 -2.97 -13.13 -5.59
CA THR A 143 -2.86 -14.13 -6.64
C THR A 143 -3.70 -15.39 -6.36
N ILE A 144 -4.48 -15.39 -5.28
CA ILE A 144 -5.26 -16.56 -4.82
C ILE A 144 -6.71 -16.38 -5.23
N SER A 145 -7.17 -17.23 -6.14
CA SER A 145 -8.56 -17.30 -6.57
C SER A 145 -9.39 -18.16 -5.63
N ALA A 146 -10.68 -17.84 -5.51
CA ALA A 146 -11.71 -18.53 -4.73
C ALA A 146 -11.56 -18.50 -3.20
N LYS A 147 -10.35 -18.60 -2.63
CA LYS A 147 -10.14 -18.69 -1.16
C LYS A 147 -8.97 -17.86 -0.62
N PRO A 148 -8.86 -16.55 -0.93
CA PRO A 148 -7.78 -15.70 -0.41
C PRO A 148 -7.83 -15.52 1.12
N GLY A 149 -9.02 -15.45 1.73
CA GLY A 149 -9.18 -15.32 3.18
C GLY A 149 -8.59 -16.52 3.95
N PRO A 150 -9.00 -17.77 3.64
CA PRO A 150 -8.41 -18.97 4.19
C PRO A 150 -6.89 -19.06 4.00
N TYR A 151 -6.37 -18.64 2.85
CA TYR A 151 -4.93 -18.58 2.61
C TYR A 151 -4.20 -17.67 3.61
N VAL A 152 -4.70 -16.44 3.85
CA VAL A 152 -4.12 -15.54 4.85
C VAL A 152 -4.21 -16.14 6.27
N LYS A 153 -5.28 -16.87 6.57
CA LYS A 153 -5.41 -17.57 7.85
C LYS A 153 -4.29 -18.59 8.06
N GLU A 154 -3.97 -19.40 7.06
CA GLU A 154 -2.87 -20.39 7.15
C GLU A 154 -1.52 -19.71 7.43
N MET A 155 -1.28 -18.56 6.80
CA MET A 155 -0.08 -17.75 7.06
C MET A 155 -0.06 -17.17 8.48
N ASN A 156 -1.22 -16.77 9.02
CA ASN A 156 -1.34 -16.33 10.41
C ASN A 156 -1.12 -17.48 11.42
N ASP A 157 -1.56 -18.70 11.08
CA ASP A 157 -1.29 -19.89 11.89
C ASP A 157 0.23 -20.16 11.94
N ALA A 158 0.95 -19.95 10.83
CA ALA A 158 2.41 -20.02 10.79
C ALA A 158 3.09 -18.93 11.65
N ALA A 159 2.60 -17.68 11.61
CA ALA A 159 3.05 -16.63 12.53
C ALA A 159 2.86 -17.06 14.00
N THR A 160 1.67 -17.58 14.30
CA THR A 160 1.26 -17.99 15.66
C THR A 160 2.20 -19.03 16.26
N PHE A 161 2.68 -19.97 15.45
CA PHE A 161 3.66 -20.97 15.90
C PHE A 161 4.91 -20.33 16.53
N TYR A 162 5.47 -19.29 15.91
CA TYR A 162 6.66 -18.61 16.41
C TYR A 162 6.33 -17.57 17.47
N THR A 163 5.23 -16.83 17.36
CA THR A 163 4.84 -15.85 18.38
C THR A 163 4.49 -16.54 19.69
N ASN A 164 3.96 -17.76 19.69
CA ASN A 164 3.78 -18.55 20.92
C ASN A 164 5.10 -18.79 21.68
N ARG A 165 6.23 -18.91 20.96
CA ARG A 165 7.56 -19.01 21.58
C ARG A 165 7.98 -17.67 22.18
N VAL A 166 7.76 -16.56 21.47
CA VAL A 166 7.97 -15.21 22.01
C VAL A 166 7.15 -15.00 23.29
N LEU A 167 5.85 -15.33 23.27
CA LEU A 167 5.00 -15.24 24.46
C LEU A 167 5.55 -16.08 25.60
N LYS A 168 5.99 -17.32 25.33
CA LYS A 168 6.59 -18.19 26.35
C LYS A 168 7.83 -17.57 26.99
N ASP A 169 8.71 -16.99 26.19
CA ASP A 169 10.00 -16.46 26.63
C ASP A 169 9.86 -15.12 27.39
N TYR A 170 8.86 -14.30 27.04
CA TYR A 170 8.75 -12.92 27.52
C TYR A 170 7.56 -12.61 28.45
N LYS A 171 6.56 -13.50 28.59
CA LYS A 171 5.32 -13.24 29.36
C LYS A 171 5.49 -12.87 30.84
N HIS A 172 6.65 -13.15 31.43
CA HIS A 172 6.95 -12.85 32.83
C HIS A 172 8.15 -11.91 33.00
N SER A 173 8.66 -11.33 31.90
CA SER A 173 9.84 -10.48 31.91
C SER A 173 9.55 -9.13 31.24
N ASP A 174 9.32 -9.12 29.93
CA ASP A 174 9.16 -7.89 29.16
C ASP A 174 7.86 -7.91 28.35
N LEU A 175 6.89 -7.16 28.86
CA LEU A 175 5.54 -7.07 28.29
C LEU A 175 5.51 -6.41 26.90
N ARG A 176 6.55 -5.67 26.51
CA ARG A 176 6.63 -5.02 25.18
C ARG A 176 6.61 -6.05 24.06
N HIS A 177 7.17 -7.23 24.29
CA HIS A 177 7.11 -8.35 23.35
C HIS A 177 5.69 -8.92 23.20
N ILE A 178 4.89 -8.87 24.27
CA ILE A 178 3.51 -9.34 24.25
C ILE A 178 2.64 -8.38 23.42
N ASP A 179 2.84 -7.07 23.58
CA ASP A 179 2.15 -6.06 22.78
C ASP A 179 2.58 -6.11 21.31
N TRP A 180 3.86 -6.37 21.04
CA TRP A 180 4.35 -6.66 19.70
C TRP A 180 3.66 -7.89 19.08
N VAL A 181 3.55 -9.01 19.80
CA VAL A 181 2.87 -10.21 19.30
C VAL A 181 1.40 -9.92 18.97
N LYS A 182 0.68 -9.26 19.88
CA LYS A 182 -0.74 -8.93 19.67
C LYS A 182 -0.93 -8.06 18.43
N SER A 183 -0.17 -6.98 18.33
CA SER A 183 -0.24 -6.07 17.17
C SER A 183 0.15 -6.75 15.86
N PHE A 184 1.17 -7.63 15.88
CA PHE A 184 1.57 -8.37 14.69
C PHE A 184 0.49 -9.34 14.19
N LEU A 185 -0.10 -10.14 15.07
CA LEU A 185 -1.17 -11.07 14.69
C LEU A 185 -2.44 -10.32 14.26
N ASN A 186 -2.69 -9.13 14.81
CA ASN A 186 -3.84 -8.31 14.43
C ASN A 186 -3.81 -7.88 12.96
N ILE A 187 -2.63 -7.64 12.39
CA ILE A 187 -2.49 -7.31 10.96
C ILE A 187 -3.17 -8.37 10.09
N TRP A 188 -2.93 -9.66 10.38
CA TRP A 188 -3.47 -10.76 9.59
C TRP A 188 -4.96 -10.99 9.84
N THR A 189 -5.45 -10.70 11.05
CA THR A 189 -6.88 -10.72 11.36
C THR A 189 -7.62 -9.64 10.57
N GLU A 190 -7.13 -8.41 10.59
CA GLU A 190 -7.73 -7.30 9.82
C GLU A 190 -7.61 -7.52 8.32
N LEU A 191 -6.51 -8.11 7.85
CA LEU A 191 -6.36 -8.45 6.43
C LEU A 191 -7.39 -9.50 5.98
N GLN A 192 -7.71 -10.48 6.82
CA GLN A 192 -8.78 -11.44 6.54
C GLN A 192 -10.16 -10.76 6.49
N ALA A 193 -10.43 -9.85 7.43
CA ALA A 193 -11.67 -9.08 7.44
C ALA A 193 -11.81 -8.23 6.16
N TYR A 194 -10.74 -7.51 5.80
CA TYR A 194 -10.64 -6.74 4.56
C TYR A 194 -10.91 -7.60 3.32
N ILE A 195 -10.23 -8.75 3.19
CA ILE A 195 -10.42 -9.66 2.04
C ILE A 195 -11.86 -10.19 1.99
N LYS A 196 -12.42 -10.55 3.15
CA LYS A 196 -13.79 -11.06 3.22
C LYS A 196 -14.81 -10.03 2.73
N GLU A 197 -14.60 -8.76 3.07
CA GLU A 197 -15.49 -7.66 2.72
C GLU A 197 -15.37 -7.25 1.25
N TYR A 198 -14.15 -7.13 0.71
CA TYR A 198 -13.92 -6.51 -0.60
C TYR A 198 -13.45 -7.47 -1.70
N HIS A 199 -12.87 -8.63 -1.34
CA HIS A 199 -12.17 -9.53 -2.27
C HIS A 199 -12.45 -11.00 -1.99
N THR A 200 -13.71 -11.33 -1.63
CA THR A 200 -14.09 -12.64 -1.07
C THR A 200 -13.64 -13.82 -1.92
N THR A 201 -13.73 -13.70 -3.25
CA THR A 201 -13.42 -14.76 -4.23
C THR A 201 -12.12 -14.50 -4.99
N GLY A 202 -11.33 -13.51 -4.58
CA GLY A 202 -10.10 -13.10 -5.25
C GLY A 202 -10.01 -11.59 -5.41
N LEU A 203 -8.83 -11.14 -5.85
CA LEU A 203 -8.60 -9.76 -6.22
C LEU A 203 -9.59 -9.31 -7.31
N ILE A 204 -10.07 -8.07 -7.20
CA ILE A 204 -11.01 -7.50 -8.17
C ILE A 204 -10.31 -6.39 -8.95
N TRP A 205 -10.28 -6.54 -10.27
CA TRP A 205 -9.87 -5.51 -11.19
C TRP A 205 -11.06 -4.62 -11.60
N SER A 206 -10.77 -3.40 -12.04
CA SER A 206 -11.78 -2.51 -12.58
C SER A 206 -12.42 -3.14 -13.82
N LYS A 207 -13.74 -2.96 -13.98
CA LYS A 207 -14.47 -3.37 -15.19
C LYS A 207 -14.36 -2.34 -16.31
N THR A 208 -13.80 -1.17 -16.01
CA THR A 208 -13.66 -0.02 -16.90
C THR A 208 -12.25 0.54 -16.82
N GLY A 209 -11.90 1.43 -17.74
CA GLY A 209 -10.55 2.01 -17.83
C GLY A 209 -9.61 1.21 -18.74
N PRO A 210 -8.35 1.65 -18.89
CA PRO A 210 -7.37 0.97 -19.73
C PRO A 210 -6.98 -0.39 -19.14
N VAL A 211 -6.51 -1.29 -20.01
CA VAL A 211 -5.87 -2.54 -19.57
C VAL A 211 -4.54 -2.20 -18.91
N ALA A 212 -4.25 -2.80 -17.75
CA ALA A 212 -2.96 -2.60 -17.09
C ALA A 212 -1.80 -3.09 -17.98
N SER A 213 -0.62 -2.54 -17.77
CA SER A 213 0.62 -3.01 -18.40
C SER A 213 1.79 -2.59 -17.52
N ALA A 214 2.98 -3.11 -17.80
CA ALA A 214 4.21 -2.67 -17.14
C ALA A 214 4.44 -1.14 -17.20
N ALA A 215 3.84 -0.45 -18.19
CA ALA A 215 3.91 1.01 -18.33
C ALA A 215 2.83 1.77 -17.55
N SER A 216 1.88 1.08 -16.91
CA SER A 216 0.84 1.72 -16.11
C SER A 216 1.44 2.51 -14.96
N SER A 217 0.96 3.73 -14.78
CA SER A 217 1.47 4.63 -13.75
C SER A 217 1.00 4.17 -12.37
N PHE A 218 1.92 3.79 -11.51
CA PHE A 218 1.65 3.70 -10.08
C PHE A 218 1.59 5.10 -9.48
N PRO A 219 0.77 5.33 -8.44
CA PRO A 219 0.81 6.59 -7.72
C PRO A 219 2.21 6.72 -7.12
N ALA A 220 2.92 7.78 -7.49
CA ALA A 220 4.23 8.05 -6.91
C ALA A 220 4.08 8.14 -5.39
N VAL A 221 4.84 7.32 -4.65
CA VAL A 221 4.97 7.48 -3.20
C VAL A 221 5.60 8.86 -2.98
N GLY A 222 4.79 9.81 -2.52
CA GLY A 222 5.16 11.21 -2.49
C GLY A 222 6.33 11.48 -1.57
N ASN A 223 7.52 11.63 -2.14
CA ASN A 223 8.43 12.69 -1.72
C ASN A 223 8.17 13.87 -2.64
N LYS A 224 7.25 14.77 -2.24
CA LYS A 224 7.16 16.10 -2.83
C LYS A 224 8.39 16.92 -2.41
N GLN A 225 9.55 16.58 -2.95
CA GLN A 225 10.60 17.55 -3.18
C GLN A 225 10.62 17.76 -4.68
N GLY A 226 9.85 18.75 -5.13
CA GLY A 226 10.04 19.30 -6.47
C GLY A 226 11.49 19.74 -6.57
N LEU A 227 12.23 19.13 -7.49
CA LEU A 227 13.52 19.68 -7.89
C LEU A 227 13.27 21.14 -8.31
N PRO A 228 14.00 22.13 -7.76
CA PRO A 228 13.87 23.50 -8.21
C PRO A 228 14.18 23.56 -9.71
N PRO A 229 13.50 24.42 -10.48
CA PRO A 229 13.78 24.58 -11.91
C PRO A 229 15.27 24.94 -12.10
N PRO A 230 15.91 24.47 -13.18
CA PRO A 230 17.30 24.79 -13.45
C PRO A 230 17.48 26.31 -13.51
N PRO A 231 18.56 26.87 -12.93
CA PRO A 231 18.80 28.30 -12.97
C PRO A 231 18.95 28.77 -14.43
N PRO A 232 18.49 29.99 -14.76
CA PRO A 232 18.63 30.55 -16.09
C PRO A 232 20.12 30.64 -16.49
N PRO A 233 20.44 30.47 -17.79
CA PRO A 233 21.81 30.58 -18.27
C PRO A 233 22.39 31.96 -17.95
N LEU A 234 23.60 31.98 -17.39
CA LEU A 234 24.32 33.21 -17.06
C LEU A 234 24.58 34.04 -18.33
N PRO A 235 24.45 35.39 -18.27
CA PRO A 235 24.80 36.25 -19.39
C PRO A 235 26.29 36.12 -19.73
N PRO A 236 26.66 36.26 -21.01
CA PRO A 236 28.05 36.16 -21.45
C PRO A 236 28.92 37.23 -20.77
N PRO A 237 30.18 36.90 -20.42
CA PRO A 237 31.08 37.85 -19.78
C PRO A 237 31.30 39.06 -20.70
N PRO A 238 31.44 40.28 -20.12
CA PRO A 238 31.72 41.47 -20.89
C PRO A 238 33.06 41.34 -21.63
N PRO A 239 33.16 41.91 -22.85
CA PRO A 239 34.39 41.86 -23.62
C PRO A 239 35.53 42.55 -22.85
N PRO A 240 36.77 42.06 -22.98
CA PRO A 240 37.92 42.63 -22.29
C PRO A 240 38.11 44.10 -22.69
N PRO A 241 38.56 44.96 -21.76
CA PRO A 241 38.90 46.35 -22.06
C PRO A 241 39.92 46.42 -23.19
N GLY A 242 39.64 47.29 -24.18
CA GLY A 242 40.55 47.54 -25.29
C GLY A 242 41.90 48.09 -24.82
N PRO A 243 42.98 47.87 -25.60
CA PRO A 243 44.31 48.33 -25.25
C PRO A 243 44.35 49.87 -25.12
N PRO A 244 45.12 50.41 -24.17
CA PRO A 244 45.26 51.85 -23.99
C PRO A 244 45.89 52.52 -25.22
N PRO A 245 45.51 53.78 -25.54
CA PRO A 245 46.08 54.53 -26.65
C PRO A 245 47.59 54.71 -26.51
N ALA A 246 48.32 54.53 -27.62
CA ALA A 246 49.74 54.85 -27.70
C ALA A 246 49.94 56.35 -27.48
N ILE A 247 50.84 56.69 -26.55
CA ILE A 247 51.30 58.06 -26.33
C ILE A 247 52.41 58.31 -27.34
N ASP A 248 52.13 59.10 -28.36
CA ASP A 248 53.14 59.67 -29.25
C ASP A 248 54.01 60.63 -28.44
N THR A 249 55.28 60.27 -28.24
CA THR A 249 56.30 61.19 -27.73
C THR A 249 56.96 61.86 -28.92
N GLU A 250 56.35 62.96 -29.34
CA GLU A 250 56.97 63.93 -30.23
C GLU A 250 58.08 64.68 -29.47
N ASN A 251 59.32 64.34 -29.81
CA ASN A 251 60.40 65.26 -30.15
C ASN A 251 60.51 66.55 -29.31
N THR A 252 61.54 66.65 -28.46
CA THR A 252 62.22 67.92 -28.21
C THR A 252 63.72 67.69 -28.24
N LYS A 253 64.36 68.45 -29.14
CA LYS A 253 65.77 68.50 -29.45
C LYS A 253 66.44 69.58 -28.60
N ASP A 254 67.73 69.34 -28.36
CA ASP A 254 68.81 70.24 -27.89
C ASP A 254 68.87 70.62 -26.40
#